data_AF-A0A4Y2X9L1-F1
#
_entry.id   AF-A0A4Y2X9L1-F1
#
_cell.length_a   1.000
_cell.length_b   1.000
_cell.length_c   1.000
_cell.angle_alpha   90.00
_cell.angle_beta   90.00
_cell.angle_gamma   90.00
#
_symmetry.space_group_name_H-M   'P 1'
#
loop_
_entity.id
_entity.type
_entity.pdbx_description
1 polymer ?
#
loop_
_entity_poly.entity_id
_entity_poly.type
_entity_poly.pdbx_seq_one_letter_code
_entity_poly.pdbx_strand_id
1 'polypeptide(L)'
;MSFTSFDTNTEPLFDGSVHEYLIFGRETCPNTGRKHLQGFVWFKERRRLPFLKKWISNAHFEGAKGTAEQNQKYCSKDGDYEEFGRLPVVQRGGNAFKNVLTAAESGNIADIKENYPGLFIRYKTNILSSVKFRVEELSESCGVWICGPPRCGKDSRIVNSHHAFLQNIITLYII
;
A
#
# COMPACT_ATOMS: atom_id res chain seq x y z
N MET A 1 -5.22 -8.68 18.04
CA MET A 1 -5.13 -10.15 18.19
C MET A 1 -6.53 -10.65 18.52
N SER A 2 -7.00 -11.72 17.89
CA SER A 2 -8.33 -12.27 18.15
C SER A 2 -8.23 -13.44 19.13
N PHE A 3 -9.29 -13.66 19.90
CA PHE A 3 -9.38 -14.80 20.80
C PHE A 3 -10.80 -15.33 20.92
N THR A 4 -10.90 -16.62 21.24
CA THR A 4 -12.16 -17.30 21.51
C THR A 4 -12.04 -18.09 22.81
N SER A 5 -12.92 -17.85 23.78
CA SER A 5 -12.97 -18.57 25.05
C SER A 5 -14.31 -19.27 25.20
N PHE A 6 -14.30 -20.56 25.52
CA PHE A 6 -15.52 -21.29 25.87
C PHE A 6 -15.89 -21.19 27.36
N ASP A 7 -15.04 -20.54 28.16
CA ASP A 7 -15.38 -20.16 29.52
C ASP A 7 -15.99 -18.76 29.48
N THR A 8 -17.29 -18.69 29.76
CA THR A 8 -18.07 -17.43 29.79
C THR A 8 -18.15 -16.81 31.18
N ASN A 9 -17.64 -17.48 32.23
CA ASN A 9 -17.67 -16.94 33.59
C ASN A 9 -16.47 -16.03 33.87
N THR A 10 -15.37 -16.23 33.12
CA THR A 10 -14.14 -15.48 33.28
C THR A 10 -14.01 -14.45 32.16
N GLU A 11 -14.49 -13.24 32.41
CA GLU A 11 -14.40 -12.15 31.45
C GLU A 11 -13.01 -11.50 31.44
N PRO A 12 -12.53 -11.07 30.27
CA PRO A 12 -11.19 -10.51 30.13
C PRO A 12 -11.12 -9.12 30.76
N LEU A 13 -10.20 -8.94 31.70
CA LEU A 13 -9.99 -7.66 32.36
C LEU A 13 -9.23 -6.69 31.47
N PHE A 14 -9.76 -5.47 31.33
CA PHE A 14 -9.08 -4.37 30.68
C PHE A 14 -8.11 -3.67 31.65
N ASP A 15 -6.84 -3.61 31.26
CA ASP A 15 -5.80 -2.84 31.95
C ASP A 15 -5.24 -1.79 30.99
N GLY A 16 -5.53 -0.51 31.24
CA GLY A 16 -5.09 0.60 30.40
C GLY A 16 -3.57 0.80 30.34
N SER A 17 -2.77 0.15 31.20
CA SER A 17 -1.31 0.17 31.09
C SER A 17 -0.78 -0.79 30.02
N VAL A 18 -1.52 -1.87 29.74
CA VAL A 18 -1.13 -2.95 28.82
C VAL A 18 -1.93 -2.91 27.52
N HIS A 19 -3.22 -2.62 27.62
CA HIS A 19 -4.19 -2.67 26.55
C HIS A 19 -4.45 -1.27 26.00
N GLU A 20 -4.50 -1.17 24.69
CA GLU A 20 -4.94 0.05 24.00
C GLU A 20 -6.42 -0.06 23.63
N TYR A 21 -6.85 -1.28 23.27
CA TYR A 21 -8.22 -1.59 22.90
C TYR A 21 -8.57 -3.02 23.27
N LEU A 22 -9.80 -3.25 23.72
CA LEU A 22 -10.36 -4.57 23.98
C LEU A 22 -11.84 -4.55 23.61
N ILE A 23 -12.29 -5.56 22.87
CA ILE A 23 -13.71 -5.84 22.67
C ILE A 23 -13.94 -7.33 22.79
N PHE A 24 -15.06 -7.73 23.39
CA PHE A 24 -15.52 -9.12 23.38
C PHE A 24 -17.04 -9.19 23.36
N GLY A 25 -17.58 -10.12 22.57
CA GLY A 25 -19.00 -10.44 22.48
C GLY A 25 -19.31 -11.79 23.10
N ARG A 26 -20.50 -11.91 23.72
CA ARG A 26 -21.05 -13.14 24.26
C ARG A 26 -21.87 -13.81 23.16
N GLU A 27 -21.25 -14.72 22.43
CA GLU A 27 -21.86 -15.37 21.27
C GLU A 27 -22.37 -16.77 21.61
N THR A 28 -23.39 -17.23 20.87
CA THR A 28 -23.85 -18.62 20.93
C THR A 28 -23.57 -19.30 19.59
N CYS A 29 -22.83 -20.41 19.60
CA CYS A 29 -22.57 -21.17 18.37
C CYS A 29 -23.89 -21.65 17.76
N PRO A 30 -24.21 -21.32 16.49
CA PRO A 30 -25.48 -21.71 15.88
C PRO A 30 -25.64 -23.23 15.73
N ASN A 31 -24.54 -23.96 15.50
CA ASN A 31 -24.59 -25.41 15.25
C ASN A 31 -24.62 -26.25 16.54
N THR A 32 -23.98 -25.77 17.62
CA THR A 32 -23.79 -26.56 18.85
C THR A 32 -24.52 -25.98 20.06
N GLY A 33 -25.07 -24.77 19.96
CA GLY A 33 -25.73 -24.07 21.07
C GLY A 33 -24.79 -23.65 22.21
N ARG A 34 -23.48 -23.86 22.07
CA ARG A 34 -22.51 -23.57 23.12
C ARG A 34 -22.21 -22.07 23.17
N LYS A 35 -22.34 -21.48 24.36
CA LYS A 35 -21.94 -20.09 24.62
C LYS A 35 -20.41 -19.99 24.64
N HIS A 36 -19.89 -18.91 24.06
CA HIS A 36 -18.47 -18.59 24.06
C HIS A 36 -18.27 -17.08 23.99
N LEU A 37 -17.11 -16.62 24.46
CA LEU A 37 -16.64 -15.26 24.30
C LEU A 37 -15.78 -15.18 23.04
N GLN A 38 -16.17 -14.33 22.10
CA GLN A 38 -15.38 -14.02 20.92
C GLN A 38 -14.88 -12.58 21.06
N GLY A 39 -13.57 -12.38 21.03
CA GLY A 39 -13.00 -11.08 21.30
C GLY A 39 -11.78 -10.72 20.47
N PHE A 40 -11.43 -9.45 20.55
CA PHE A 40 -10.28 -8.84 19.93
C PHE A 40 -9.60 -7.88 20.89
N VAL A 41 -8.29 -7.99 20.99
CA VAL A 41 -7.44 -7.18 21.86
C VAL A 41 -6.31 -6.53 21.07
N TRP A 42 -6.06 -5.25 21.34
CA TRP A 42 -4.90 -4.53 20.87
C TRP A 42 -4.02 -4.13 22.05
N PHE A 43 -2.76 -4.53 21.98
CA PHE A 43 -1.77 -4.24 23.02
C PHE A 43 -0.92 -3.05 22.60
N LYS A 44 -0.54 -2.23 23.59
CA LYS A 44 0.42 -1.13 23.38
C LYS A 44 1.79 -1.63 22.91
N GLU A 45 2.15 -2.84 23.32
CA GLU A 45 3.41 -3.50 22.97
C GLU A 45 3.16 -4.91 22.43
N ARG A 46 4.11 -5.44 21.67
CA ARG A 46 4.02 -6.80 21.13
C ARG A 46 4.07 -7.83 22.26
N ARG A 47 2.97 -8.57 22.45
CA ARG A 47 2.86 -9.68 23.42
C ARG A 47 3.00 -11.05 22.75
N ARG A 48 3.53 -12.02 23.49
CA ARG A 48 3.69 -13.43 23.05
C ARG A 48 2.61 -14.32 23.68
N LEU A 49 2.35 -15.48 23.08
CA LEU A 49 1.36 -16.46 23.56
C LEU A 49 1.42 -16.77 25.07
N PRO A 50 2.59 -16.94 25.72
CA PRO A 50 2.65 -17.22 27.16
C PRO A 50 2.05 -16.11 28.03
N PHE A 51 2.15 -14.85 27.60
CA PHE A 51 1.53 -13.74 28.31
C PHE A 51 0.00 -13.82 28.23
N LEU A 52 -0.50 -14.12 27.04
CA LEU A 52 -1.94 -14.19 26.75
C LEU A 52 -2.61 -15.34 27.49
N LYS A 53 -1.94 -16.49 27.58
CA LYS A 53 -2.39 -17.64 28.38
C LYS A 53 -2.39 -17.38 29.88
N LYS A 54 -1.63 -16.40 30.38
CA LYS A 54 -1.75 -15.96 31.78
C LYS A 54 -2.91 -15.01 31.98
N TRP A 55 -3.21 -14.20 30.98
CA TRP A 55 -4.32 -13.25 31.02
C TRP A 55 -5.68 -13.93 30.86
N ILE A 56 -5.82 -14.83 29.88
CA ILE A 56 -7.01 -15.67 29.70
C ILE A 56 -6.55 -17.11 29.46
N SER A 57 -6.62 -17.94 30.50
CA SER A 57 -6.05 -19.30 30.53
C SER A 57 -6.58 -20.22 29.43
N ASN A 58 -7.90 -20.26 29.28
CA ASN A 58 -8.59 -21.21 28.39
C ASN A 58 -8.96 -20.63 27.02
N ALA A 59 -8.51 -19.41 26.70
CA ALA A 59 -8.78 -18.82 25.40
C ALA A 59 -7.85 -19.37 24.30
N HIS A 60 -8.42 -19.62 23.12
CA HIS A 60 -7.68 -19.83 21.89
C HIS A 60 -7.32 -18.47 21.29
N PHE A 61 -6.04 -18.22 21.02
CA PHE A 61 -5.57 -16.94 20.46
C PHE A 61 -5.08 -17.14 19.03
N GLU A 62 -5.49 -16.24 18.13
CA GLU A 62 -5.02 -16.21 16.75
C GLU A 62 -4.52 -14.81 16.37
N GLY A 63 -3.58 -14.77 15.42
CA GLY A 63 -3.24 -13.52 14.75
C GLY A 63 -4.51 -12.93 14.13
N ALA A 64 -4.79 -11.66 14.41
CA ALA A 64 -6.00 -11.03 13.90
C ALA A 64 -5.95 -10.96 12.38
N LYS A 65 -6.98 -11.51 11.74
CA LYS A 65 -7.21 -11.42 10.30
C LYS A 65 -8.14 -10.23 10.06
N GLY A 66 -7.75 -9.29 9.20
CA GLY A 66 -8.53 -8.09 8.91
C GLY A 66 -8.14 -6.86 9.74
N THR A 67 -8.89 -5.76 9.56
CA THR A 67 -8.64 -4.48 10.25
C THR A 67 -9.25 -4.45 11.66
N ALA A 68 -8.84 -3.48 12.48
CA ALA A 68 -9.41 -3.31 13.81
C ALA A 68 -10.93 -3.07 13.74
N GLU A 69 -11.40 -2.28 12.77
CA GLU A 69 -12.83 -2.01 12.53
C GLU A 69 -13.59 -3.27 12.12
N GLN A 70 -12.98 -4.14 11.31
CA GLN A 70 -13.61 -5.41 10.93
C GLN A 70 -13.76 -6.33 12.14
N ASN A 71 -12.75 -6.39 13.00
CA ASN A 71 -12.80 -7.19 14.23
C ASN A 71 -13.80 -6.63 15.24
N GLN A 72 -13.89 -5.30 15.38
CA GLN A 72 -14.90 -4.64 16.22
C GLN A 72 -16.31 -5.03 15.76
N LYS A 73 -16.61 -4.83 14.47
CA LYS A 73 -17.92 -5.19 13.89
C LYS A 73 -18.25 -6.67 14.06
N TYR A 74 -17.25 -7.54 13.99
CA TYR A 74 -17.42 -8.97 14.18
C TYR A 74 -17.81 -9.30 15.63
N CYS A 75 -17.11 -8.72 16.61
CA CYS A 75 -17.39 -8.97 18.03
C CYS A 75 -18.69 -8.32 18.51
N SER A 76 -19.17 -7.28 17.83
CA SER A 76 -20.40 -6.56 18.18
C SER A 76 -21.65 -7.08 17.44
N LYS A 77 -21.55 -8.17 16.66
CA LYS A 77 -22.61 -8.60 15.73
C LYS A 77 -23.91 -9.01 16.44
N ASP A 78 -23.80 -9.63 17.62
CA ASP A 78 -24.93 -10.21 18.37
C ASP A 78 -25.50 -9.23 19.42
N GLY A 79 -24.96 -8.01 19.50
CA GLY A 79 -25.47 -6.94 20.38
C GLY A 79 -25.10 -7.07 21.86
N ASP A 80 -24.71 -8.26 22.33
CA ASP A 80 -24.18 -8.49 23.70
C ASP A 80 -22.64 -8.47 23.67
N TYR A 81 -22.05 -7.29 23.88
CA TYR A 81 -20.61 -7.09 23.87
C TYR A 81 -20.17 -6.01 24.86
N GLU A 82 -18.91 -6.08 25.25
CA GLU A 82 -18.23 -5.04 26.00
C GLU A 82 -17.03 -4.52 25.20
N GLU A 83 -16.85 -3.20 25.22
CA GLU A 83 -15.80 -2.51 24.48
C GLU A 83 -15.08 -1.51 25.41
N PHE A 84 -13.75 -1.56 25.38
CA PHE A 84 -12.88 -0.77 26.24
C PHE A 84 -11.72 -0.17 25.44
N GLY A 85 -11.31 1.03 25.86
CA GLY A 85 -10.20 1.75 25.26
C GLY A 85 -10.60 2.45 23.95
N ARG A 86 -9.63 2.65 23.07
CA ARG A 86 -9.84 3.37 21.80
C ARG A 86 -9.44 2.48 20.64
N LEU A 87 -10.37 2.27 19.70
CA LEU A 87 -10.07 1.51 18.49
C LEU A 87 -8.85 2.12 17.79
N PRO A 88 -7.78 1.34 17.57
CA PRO A 88 -6.58 1.86 16.96
C PRO A 88 -6.89 2.19 15.50
N VAL A 89 -6.68 3.46 15.12
CA VAL A 89 -6.64 3.85 13.71
C VAL A 89 -5.31 3.36 13.17
N VAL A 90 -5.29 2.09 12.77
CA VAL A 90 -4.18 1.59 11.98
C VAL A 90 -4.34 2.29 10.64
N GLN A 91 -3.61 3.39 10.44
CA GLN A 91 -3.32 3.85 9.10
C GLN A 91 -2.69 2.63 8.43
N ARG A 92 -3.48 1.91 7.63
CA ARG A 92 -2.92 1.04 6.60
C ARG A 92 -1.92 1.97 5.95
N GLY A 93 -0.63 1.70 6.14
CA GLY A 93 0.39 2.35 5.34
C GLY A 93 -0.01 1.99 3.92
N GLY A 94 -0.79 2.89 3.28
CA GLY A 94 -1.21 2.74 1.91
C GLY A 94 0.09 2.48 1.21
N ASN A 95 0.21 1.28 0.64
CA ASN A 95 1.49 0.67 0.25
C ASN A 95 2.44 1.79 -0.16
N ALA A 96 3.42 2.15 0.67
CA ALA A 96 4.15 3.41 0.43
C ALA A 96 4.74 3.41 -0.98
N PHE A 97 5.12 2.22 -1.44
CA PHE A 97 5.47 1.88 -2.81
C PHE A 97 4.37 2.14 -3.86
N LYS A 98 3.12 1.79 -3.58
CA LYS A 98 1.97 2.09 -4.45
C LYS A 98 1.73 3.59 -4.55
N ASN A 99 1.78 4.31 -3.43
CA ASN A 99 1.60 5.77 -3.42
C ASN A 99 2.73 6.46 -4.21
N VAL A 100 3.98 6.06 -3.97
CA VAL A 100 5.15 6.52 -4.72
C VAL A 100 5.02 6.22 -6.22
N LEU A 101 4.54 5.02 -6.58
CA LEU A 101 4.34 4.64 -7.98
C LEU A 101 3.28 5.50 -8.67
N THR A 102 2.12 5.73 -8.04
CA THR A 102 1.06 6.59 -8.58
C THR A 102 1.52 8.05 -8.73
N ALA A 103 2.25 8.58 -7.74
CA ALA A 103 2.85 9.91 -7.82
C ALA A 103 3.91 9.99 -8.93
N ALA A 104 4.69 8.92 -9.15
CA ALA A 104 5.68 8.86 -10.22
C ALA A 104 5.00 8.85 -11.59
N GLU A 105 4.02 7.99 -11.80
CA GLU A 105 3.27 7.86 -13.07
C GLU A 105 2.54 9.15 -13.46
N SER A 106 2.09 9.94 -12.48
CA SER A 106 1.48 11.26 -12.69
C SER A 106 2.50 12.39 -12.91
N GLY A 107 3.79 12.12 -12.69
CA GLY A 107 4.89 13.07 -12.82
C GLY A 107 5.12 13.98 -11.62
N ASN A 108 4.44 13.74 -10.49
CA ASN A 108 4.56 14.56 -9.29
C ASN A 108 5.74 14.10 -8.41
N ILE A 109 6.96 14.34 -8.88
CA ILE A 109 8.19 13.94 -8.17
C ILE A 109 8.38 14.74 -6.87
N ALA A 110 7.87 15.97 -6.80
CA ALA A 110 7.99 16.83 -5.62
C ALA A 110 7.29 16.19 -4.41
N ASP A 111 6.06 15.70 -4.60
CA ASP A 111 5.28 15.00 -3.58
C ASP A 111 6.02 13.76 -3.02
N ILE A 112 6.70 13.00 -3.88
CA ILE A 112 7.48 11.84 -3.48
C ILE A 112 8.67 12.22 -2.59
N LYS A 113 9.35 13.32 -2.91
CA LYS A 113 10.51 13.79 -2.13
C LYS A 113 10.10 14.28 -0.75
N GLU A 114 8.95 14.95 -0.66
CA GLU A 114 8.42 15.50 0.59
C GLU A 114 7.85 14.40 1.50
N ASN A 115 6.99 13.54 0.96
CA ASN A 115 6.27 12.54 1.76
C ASN A 115 7.03 11.21 1.93
N TYR A 116 7.96 10.88 1.01
CA TYR A 116 8.67 9.60 1.00
C TYR A 116 10.19 9.74 0.68
N PRO A 117 10.94 10.62 1.37
CA PRO A 117 12.34 10.92 1.04
C PRO A 117 13.26 9.69 1.07
N GLY A 118 13.06 8.78 2.04
CA GLY A 118 13.86 7.56 2.16
C GLY A 118 13.64 6.59 0.98
N LEU A 119 12.41 6.49 0.48
CA LEU A 119 12.10 5.69 -0.71
C LEU A 119 12.66 6.35 -1.97
N PHE A 120 12.58 7.68 -2.06
CA PHE A 120 13.15 8.42 -3.18
C PHE A 120 14.66 8.23 -3.30
N ILE A 121 15.39 8.36 -2.19
CA ILE A 121 16.86 8.17 -2.19
C ILE A 121 17.22 6.74 -2.60
N ARG A 122 16.53 5.74 -2.04
CA ARG A 122 16.82 4.32 -2.29
C ARG A 122 16.47 3.86 -3.71
N TYR A 123 15.37 4.37 -4.28
CA TYR A 123 14.82 3.90 -5.55
C TYR A 123 14.74 4.99 -6.64
N LYS A 124 15.59 6.03 -6.54
CA LYS A 124 15.58 7.20 -7.42
C LYS A 124 15.46 6.84 -8.91
N THR A 125 16.31 5.95 -9.40
CA THR A 125 16.35 5.58 -10.82
C THR A 125 15.03 4.97 -11.29
N ASN A 126 14.47 4.03 -10.51
CA ASN A 126 13.21 3.37 -10.85
C ASN A 126 12.05 4.37 -10.82
N ILE A 127 12.00 5.22 -9.79
CA ILE A 127 10.97 6.26 -9.66
C ILE A 127 10.99 7.21 -10.85
N LEU A 128 12.17 7.69 -11.25
CA LEU A 128 12.31 8.58 -12.41
C LEU A 128 11.97 7.90 -13.73
N SER A 129 12.28 6.61 -13.88
CA SER A 129 11.91 5.86 -15.10
C SER A 129 10.41 5.59 -15.21
N SER A 130 9.69 5.54 -14.09
CA SER A 130 8.23 5.36 -14.07
C SER A 130 7.46 6.66 -14.33
N VAL A 131 8.15 7.80 -14.38
CA VAL A 131 7.54 9.06 -14.79
C VAL A 131 7.16 8.94 -16.26
N LYS A 132 5.85 9.00 -16.56
CA LYS A 132 5.39 9.09 -17.94
C LYS A 132 6.05 10.32 -18.56
N PHE A 133 6.98 10.10 -19.48
CA PHE A 133 7.44 11.17 -20.36
C PHE A 133 6.21 11.70 -21.08
N ARG A 134 5.81 12.93 -20.76
CA ARG A 134 4.87 13.68 -21.58
C ARG A 134 5.62 14.09 -22.84
N VAL A 135 5.74 13.15 -23.77
CA VAL A 135 6.12 13.49 -25.14
C VAL A 135 4.84 14.02 -25.77
N GLU A 136 4.71 15.33 -25.84
CA GLU A 136 3.74 15.91 -26.75
C GLU A 136 4.28 15.68 -28.16
N GLU A 137 3.51 14.97 -28.98
CA GLU A 137 3.81 14.83 -30.39
C GLU A 137 3.71 16.23 -31.00
N LEU A 138 4.83 16.72 -31.54
CA LEU A 138 4.85 18.02 -32.18
C LEU A 138 3.93 17.97 -33.40
N SER A 139 2.98 18.90 -33.48
CA SER A 139 2.05 19.00 -34.61
C SER A 139 2.76 19.26 -35.94
N GLU A 140 3.94 19.87 -35.87
CA GLU A 140 4.79 20.15 -37.03
C GLU A 140 6.25 19.85 -36.69
N SER A 141 7.00 19.41 -37.70
CA SER A 141 8.43 19.22 -37.54
C SER A 141 9.11 20.55 -37.22
N CYS A 142 9.75 20.66 -36.06
CA CYS A 142 10.46 21.87 -35.63
C CYS A 142 11.83 22.06 -36.31
N GLY A 143 12.07 21.43 -37.47
CA GLY A 143 13.38 21.41 -38.11
C GLY A 143 13.33 21.24 -39.63
N VAL A 144 14.46 21.54 -40.28
CA VAL A 144 14.63 21.39 -41.73
C VAL A 144 14.99 19.93 -42.04
N TRP A 145 14.18 19.27 -42.88
CA TRP A 145 14.41 17.90 -43.33
C TRP A 145 15.21 17.88 -44.64
N ILE A 146 16.38 17.24 -44.63
CA ILE A 146 17.24 17.09 -45.83
C ILE A 146 17.21 15.61 -46.27
N CYS A 147 16.44 15.31 -47.33
CA CYS A 147 16.28 13.97 -47.90
C CYS A 147 16.92 13.85 -49.30
N GLY A 148 17.09 12.62 -49.82
CA GLY A 148 17.84 12.34 -51.06
C GLY A 148 18.52 10.95 -51.13
N PRO A 149 19.08 10.54 -52.27
CA PRO A 149 19.81 9.27 -52.43
C PRO A 149 21.19 9.26 -51.72
N PRO A 150 21.84 8.10 -51.54
CA PRO A 150 23.19 8.04 -50.99
C PRO A 150 24.20 8.82 -51.86
N ARG A 151 25.22 9.41 -51.23
CA ARG A 151 26.29 10.20 -51.87
C ARG A 151 25.84 11.48 -52.60
N CYS A 152 24.67 12.05 -52.28
CA CYS A 152 24.22 13.33 -52.84
C CYS A 152 24.62 14.57 -51.99
N GLY A 153 25.55 14.43 -51.04
CA GLY A 153 26.09 15.56 -50.26
C GLY A 153 25.23 16.05 -49.08
N LYS A 154 24.30 15.24 -48.55
CA LYS A 154 23.46 15.57 -47.38
C LYS A 154 24.31 15.99 -46.17
N ASP A 155 25.34 15.21 -45.88
CA ASP A 155 26.22 15.42 -44.72
C ASP A 155 26.97 16.75 -44.84
N SER A 156 27.44 17.08 -46.06
CA SER A 156 28.08 18.36 -46.38
C SER A 156 27.11 19.54 -46.20
N ARG A 157 25.84 19.38 -46.58
CA ARG A 157 24.79 20.41 -46.40
C ARG A 157 24.51 20.68 -44.91
N ILE A 158 24.54 19.64 -44.07
CA ILE A 158 24.24 19.73 -42.64
C ILE A 158 25.39 20.37 -41.87
N VAL A 159 26.65 20.03 -42.19
CA VAL A 159 27.83 20.65 -41.57
C VAL A 159 27.85 22.17 -41.76
N ASN A 160 27.28 22.67 -42.86
CA ASN A 160 27.18 24.10 -43.16
C ASN A 160 25.88 24.77 -42.65
N SER A 161 25.03 24.04 -41.92
CA SER A 161 23.71 24.52 -41.47
C SER A 161 23.62 24.49 -39.94
N HIS A 162 23.37 25.64 -39.30
CA HIS A 162 23.40 25.78 -37.84
C HIS A 162 22.19 25.16 -37.10
N HIS A 163 21.17 24.66 -37.81
CA HIS A 163 19.92 24.11 -37.25
C HIS A 163 19.37 22.91 -38.06
N ALA A 164 20.16 21.84 -38.22
CA ALA A 164 19.70 20.64 -38.93
C ALA A 164 20.02 19.34 -38.16
N PHE A 165 19.07 18.39 -38.18
CA PHE A 165 19.23 17.03 -37.65
C PHE A 165 19.30 16.02 -38.82
N LEU A 166 20.13 15.00 -38.69
CA LEU A 166 20.38 13.98 -39.72
C LEU A 166 19.69 12.68 -39.32
N GLN A 167 18.67 12.24 -40.06
CA GLN A 167 18.02 10.95 -39.86
C GLN A 167 18.30 10.04 -41.06
N ASN A 168 19.06 8.96 -40.85
CA ASN A 168 19.29 7.92 -41.86
C ASN A 168 18.07 6.99 -41.91
N ILE A 169 17.12 7.26 -42.81
CA ILE A 169 16.06 6.29 -43.14
C ILE A 169 16.63 5.32 -44.17
N ILE A 170 17.25 4.25 -43.70
CA ILE A 170 17.46 3.05 -44.50
C ILE A 170 16.21 2.21 -44.30
N THR A 171 15.29 2.26 -45.26
CA THR A 171 14.47 1.13 -45.78
C THR A 171 13.29 1.74 -46.52
N LEU A 172 13.34 1.71 -47.85
CA LEU A 172 12.15 1.83 -48.70
C LEU A 172 11.84 0.42 -49.19
N TYR A 173 10.85 -0.24 -48.60
CA TYR A 173 10.21 -1.37 -49.26
C TYR A 173 9.38 -0.80 -50.41
N ILE A 174 9.75 -1.14 -51.64
CA ILE A 174 8.91 -0.99 -52.81
C ILE A 174 8.09 -2.28 -52.91
N ILE A 175 6.77 -2.14 -53.02
CA ILE A 175 5.82 -3.23 -53.34
C ILE A 175 6.11 -3.73 -54.76
#